data_AF-A0A0F6TDV3-F1
#
_entry.id   AF-A0A0F6TDV3-F1
#
_cell.length_a   1.000
_cell.length_b   1.000
_cell.length_c   1.000
_cell.angle_alpha   90.00
_cell.angle_beta   90.00
_cell.angle_gamma   90.00
#
_symmetry.space_group_name_H-M   'P 1'
#
loop_
_entity.id
_entity.type
_entity.pdbx_description
1 polymer ?
#
loop_
_entity_poly.entity_id
_entity_poly.type
_entity_poly.pdbx_seq_one_letter_code
_entity_poly.pdbx_strand_id
1 'polypeptide(L)'
;MKQLVTLMLSCIALSACGIDTPDPLPSVNPSAYPSLTDTTMNHHSQALPPVFATLEELITAEEITIPMNSSLVVLLGEGESPTQWTGTVADESVATVFPGGTIGSAEFNLGFVPVSPGTTQVSLTGPTGQSTNLLLEVVAQQN
;
A
#
# COMPACT_ATOMS: atom_id res chain seq x y z
N MET A 1 -27.80 -35.75 -36.62
CA MET A 1 -27.05 -36.78 -35.86
C MET A 1 -26.87 -36.21 -34.45
N LYS A 2 -27.77 -36.57 -33.52
CA LYS A 2 -27.51 -37.40 -32.31
C LYS A 2 -26.44 -36.77 -31.39
N GLN A 3 -26.87 -35.94 -30.43
CA GLN A 3 -26.99 -36.28 -28.98
C GLN A 3 -25.67 -36.74 -28.36
N LEU A 4 -25.21 -36.08 -27.30
CA LEU A 4 -25.40 -36.58 -25.94
C LEU A 4 -24.97 -35.53 -24.89
N VAL A 5 -25.92 -35.16 -24.03
CA VAL A 5 -25.72 -34.45 -22.77
C VAL A 5 -25.38 -35.51 -21.72
N THR A 6 -24.24 -35.37 -21.03
CA THR A 6 -23.90 -36.23 -19.89
C THR A 6 -23.80 -35.37 -18.64
N LEU A 7 -24.87 -35.42 -17.86
CA LEU A 7 -25.00 -34.91 -16.49
C LEU A 7 -24.34 -35.93 -15.56
N MET A 8 -23.25 -35.57 -14.87
CA MET A 8 -22.64 -36.42 -13.84
C MET A 8 -22.98 -35.88 -12.45
N LEU A 9 -23.82 -36.67 -11.79
CA LEU A 9 -24.30 -36.63 -10.42
C LEU A 9 -23.25 -37.31 -9.51
N SER A 10 -22.77 -36.68 -8.43
CA SER A 10 -22.08 -37.44 -7.38
C SER A 10 -22.09 -36.81 -5.98
N CYS A 11 -22.88 -37.46 -5.12
CA CYS A 11 -22.67 -37.85 -3.72
C CYS A 11 -22.33 -36.81 -2.64
N ILE A 12 -23.36 -36.54 -1.85
CA ILE A 12 -23.34 -36.02 -0.48
C ILE A 12 -22.85 -37.13 0.46
N ALA A 13 -21.89 -36.85 1.33
CA ALA A 13 -21.58 -37.67 2.50
C ALA A 13 -21.74 -36.83 3.78
N LEU A 14 -22.80 -37.10 4.55
CA LEU A 14 -22.93 -36.67 5.93
C LEU A 14 -22.21 -37.68 6.82
N SER A 15 -21.14 -37.26 7.50
CA SER A 15 -20.51 -38.04 8.57
C SER A 15 -21.08 -37.61 9.91
N ALA A 16 -21.72 -38.55 10.60
CA ALA A 16 -22.35 -38.40 11.90
C ALA A 16 -21.37 -38.61 13.07
N CYS A 17 -21.64 -37.89 14.17
CA CYS A 17 -21.40 -38.17 15.59
C CYS A 17 -20.11 -38.88 16.04
N GLY A 18 -19.29 -38.14 16.79
CA GLY A 18 -18.44 -38.69 17.85
C GLY A 18 -18.62 -37.85 19.10
N ILE A 19 -19.36 -38.39 20.08
CA ILE A 19 -19.42 -37.90 21.46
C ILE A 19 -18.19 -38.47 22.15
N ASP A 20 -17.39 -37.65 22.84
CA ASP A 20 -16.33 -38.15 23.71
C ASP A 20 -16.25 -37.31 24.99
N THR A 21 -15.91 -38.00 26.07
CA THR A 21 -16.22 -37.76 27.49
C THR A 21 -15.61 -36.48 28.12
N PRO A 22 -16.19 -35.96 29.24
CA PRO A 22 -15.54 -34.91 30.03
C PRO A 22 -14.33 -35.46 30.82
N ASP A 23 -13.17 -34.88 30.54
CA ASP A 23 -11.87 -35.12 31.21
C ASP A 23 -11.87 -34.53 32.64
N PRO A 24 -11.38 -35.23 33.68
CA PRO A 24 -11.23 -34.65 35.02
C PRO A 24 -10.14 -33.56 35.05
N LEU A 25 -10.55 -32.36 35.47
CA LEU A 25 -9.68 -31.19 35.67
C LEU A 25 -8.47 -31.53 36.57
N PRO A 26 -7.23 -31.19 36.18
CA PRO A 26 -6.10 -31.22 37.09
C PRO A 26 -6.18 -30.06 38.09
N SER A 27 -6.02 -30.39 39.37
CA SER A 27 -5.90 -29.45 40.48
C SER A 27 -4.66 -28.56 40.31
N VAL A 28 -4.87 -27.28 39.97
CA VAL A 28 -3.80 -26.27 39.88
C VAL A 28 -3.71 -25.44 41.15
N ASN A 29 -2.53 -25.52 41.76
CA ASN A 29 -2.03 -24.81 42.93
C ASN A 29 -2.04 -23.27 42.71
N PRO A 30 -2.51 -22.43 43.66
CA PRO A 30 -2.45 -20.98 43.51
C PRO A 30 -1.10 -20.47 44.03
N SER A 31 -0.06 -20.50 43.19
CA SER A 31 1.21 -19.85 43.53
C SER A 31 2.01 -19.49 42.28
N ALA A 32 2.41 -18.22 42.23
CA ALA A 32 3.27 -17.55 41.26
C ALA A 32 2.63 -17.20 39.90
N TYR A 33 1.93 -16.06 39.86
CA TYR A 33 1.84 -15.27 38.64
C TYR A 33 3.18 -14.56 38.42
N PRO A 34 3.94 -14.83 37.34
CA PRO A 34 4.98 -13.91 36.93
C PRO A 34 4.31 -12.59 36.52
N SER A 35 4.67 -11.50 37.18
CA SER A 35 4.30 -10.16 36.74
C SER A 35 5.02 -9.89 35.43
N LEU A 36 4.34 -10.13 34.30
CA LEU A 36 4.76 -9.65 32.99
C LEU A 36 4.55 -8.13 32.96
N THR A 37 5.55 -7.38 33.42
CA THR A 37 5.77 -6.04 32.87
C THR A 37 6.36 -6.21 31.47
N ASP A 38 5.54 -6.72 30.54
CA ASP A 38 5.79 -6.55 29.13
C ASP A 38 5.18 -5.19 28.77
N THR A 39 5.97 -4.14 29.02
CA THR A 39 5.72 -2.85 28.40
C THR A 39 6.09 -3.00 26.93
N THR A 40 5.29 -3.76 26.19
CA THR A 40 5.34 -3.74 24.73
C THR A 40 4.89 -2.32 24.36
N MET A 41 5.87 -1.44 24.16
CA MET A 41 5.67 -0.15 23.53
C MET A 41 4.99 -0.44 22.20
N ASN A 42 3.67 -0.29 22.18
CA ASN A 42 2.89 -0.29 20.97
C ASN A 42 3.30 1.00 20.27
N HIS A 43 4.43 0.96 19.55
CA HIS A 43 4.79 1.97 18.56
C HIS A 43 3.68 1.89 17.52
N HIS A 44 2.58 2.61 17.77
CA HIS A 44 1.67 3.01 16.72
C HIS A 44 2.52 3.87 15.79
N SER A 45 3.11 3.25 14.76
CA SER A 45 3.65 3.98 13.63
C SER A 45 2.49 4.76 13.03
N GLN A 46 2.30 5.99 13.52
CA GLN A 46 1.33 6.92 12.97
C GLN A 46 1.75 7.14 11.52
N ALA A 47 0.84 6.87 10.58
CA ALA A 47 1.09 7.18 9.18
C ALA A 47 1.29 8.68 9.07
N LEU A 48 2.40 9.11 8.47
CA LEU A 48 2.60 10.52 8.17
C LEU A 48 1.57 10.94 7.11
N PRO A 49 1.04 12.17 7.18
CA PRO A 49 0.25 12.68 6.09
C PRO A 49 1.07 12.68 4.79
N PRO A 50 0.45 12.49 3.63
CA PRO A 50 1.12 12.64 2.35
C PRO A 50 1.65 14.06 2.17
N VAL A 51 2.76 14.19 1.43
CA VAL A 51 3.22 15.46 0.87
C VAL A 51 2.47 15.67 -0.44
N PHE A 52 1.86 16.85 -0.60
CA PHE A 52 1.18 17.20 -1.85
C PHE A 52 2.02 18.23 -2.61
N ALA A 53 2.16 18.04 -3.92
CA ALA A 53 2.80 19.00 -4.80
C ALA A 53 1.97 19.16 -6.08
N THR A 54 1.81 20.40 -6.52
CA THR A 54 1.17 20.73 -7.80
C THR A 54 2.10 20.43 -8.97
N LEU A 55 1.55 20.24 -10.17
CA LEU A 55 2.37 20.09 -11.38
C LEU A 55 3.30 21.28 -11.63
N GLU A 56 2.85 22.51 -11.35
CA GLU A 56 3.67 23.72 -11.53
C GLU A 56 4.90 23.70 -10.61
N GLU A 57 4.71 23.31 -9.35
CA GLU A 57 5.81 23.10 -8.40
C GLU A 57 6.77 22.01 -8.89
N LEU A 58 6.24 20.88 -9.37
CA LEU A 58 7.07 19.75 -9.84
C LEU A 58 7.84 20.06 -11.13
N ILE A 59 7.32 20.94 -11.99
CA ILE A 59 7.99 21.36 -13.23
C ILE A 59 9.13 22.35 -12.94
N THR A 60 9.00 23.15 -11.89
CA THR A 60 9.96 24.21 -11.56
C THR A 60 10.97 23.79 -10.49
N ALA A 61 10.65 22.78 -9.67
CA ALA A 61 11.53 22.24 -8.66
C ALA A 61 12.66 21.40 -9.30
N GLU A 62 13.90 21.67 -8.88
CA GLU A 62 15.02 20.79 -9.19
C GLU A 62 15.02 19.54 -8.28
N GLU A 63 14.57 19.71 -7.04
CA GLU A 63 14.56 18.68 -6.00
C GLU A 63 13.36 18.84 -5.06
N ILE A 64 12.79 17.72 -4.63
CA ILE A 64 11.76 17.65 -3.58
C ILE A 64 12.21 16.62 -2.54
N THR A 65 12.18 17.03 -1.27
CA THR A 65 12.47 16.16 -0.13
C THR A 65 11.19 15.70 0.54
N ILE A 66 11.04 14.38 0.74
CA ILE A 66 9.94 13.78 1.49
C ILE A 66 10.46 12.87 2.61
N PRO A 67 9.78 12.81 3.77
CA PRO A 67 10.17 11.86 4.80
C PRO A 67 9.76 10.44 4.42
N MET A 68 10.56 9.47 4.85
CA MET A 68 10.18 8.06 4.85
C MET A 68 8.79 7.89 5.49
N ASN A 69 7.98 6.99 4.93
CA ASN A 69 6.57 6.76 5.30
C ASN A 69 5.59 7.93 4.99
N SER A 70 5.99 8.91 4.18
CA SER A 70 5.07 9.89 3.57
C SER A 70 5.18 9.83 2.05
N SER A 71 4.06 9.59 1.37
CA SER A 71 4.03 9.57 -0.09
C SER A 71 3.97 10.99 -0.66
N LEU A 72 4.62 11.21 -1.80
CA LEU A 72 4.41 12.40 -2.61
C LEU A 72 3.19 12.17 -3.51
N VAL A 73 2.17 13.02 -3.41
CA VAL A 73 0.96 12.98 -4.23
C VAL A 73 0.96 14.18 -5.16
N VAL A 74 0.74 13.93 -6.44
CA VAL A 74 0.71 14.96 -7.48
C VAL A 74 -0.70 15.51 -7.59
N LEU A 75 -0.85 16.81 -7.34
CA LEU A 75 -2.09 17.55 -7.54
C LEU A 75 -2.14 18.06 -8.98
N LEU A 76 -3.14 17.59 -9.71
CA LEU A 76 -3.41 17.99 -11.09
C LEU A 76 -4.29 19.25 -11.11
N GLY A 77 -4.18 20.03 -12.20
CA GLY A 77 -5.00 21.22 -12.38
C GLY A 77 -6.47 20.90 -12.66
N GLU A 78 -7.33 21.92 -12.59
CA GLU A 78 -8.73 21.76 -12.98
C GLU A 78 -8.85 21.27 -14.44
N GLY A 79 -9.68 20.24 -14.65
CA GLY A 79 -9.91 19.67 -15.98
C GLY A 79 -8.85 18.66 -16.44
N GLU A 80 -7.83 18.38 -15.63
CA GLU A 80 -6.87 17.31 -15.88
C GLU A 80 -7.31 16.01 -15.21
N SER A 81 -7.13 14.88 -15.92
CA SER A 81 -7.45 13.56 -15.37
C SER A 81 -6.18 12.78 -15.03
N PRO A 82 -6.13 12.08 -13.89
CA PRO A 82 -4.98 11.29 -13.49
C PRO A 82 -4.65 10.12 -14.41
N THR A 83 -5.58 9.66 -15.25
CA THR A 83 -5.30 8.63 -16.25
C THR A 83 -4.49 9.12 -17.45
N GLN A 84 -4.35 10.45 -17.60
CA GLN A 84 -3.62 11.07 -18.71
C GLN A 84 -2.14 11.33 -18.39
N TRP A 85 -1.75 11.09 -17.14
CA TRP A 85 -0.43 11.34 -16.62
C TRP A 85 0.25 10.02 -16.22
N THR A 86 1.53 9.92 -16.50
CA THR A 86 2.35 8.77 -16.10
C THR A 86 3.60 9.23 -15.38
N GLY A 87 3.95 8.55 -14.28
CA GLY A 87 5.21 8.75 -13.58
C GLY A 87 6.20 7.62 -13.85
N THR A 88 7.50 7.91 -13.75
CA THR A 88 8.55 6.89 -13.68
C THR A 88 9.54 7.22 -12.56
N VAL A 89 10.23 6.22 -12.05
CA VAL A 89 11.35 6.38 -11.10
C VAL A 89 12.57 5.70 -11.70
N ALA A 90 13.74 6.34 -11.62
CA ALA A 90 14.98 5.80 -12.16
C ALA A 90 15.55 4.66 -11.28
N ASP A 91 15.40 4.78 -9.96
CA ASP A 91 15.79 3.77 -8.97
C ASP A 91 14.61 3.38 -8.07
N GLU A 92 14.03 2.21 -8.36
CA GLU A 92 12.89 1.66 -7.60
C GLU A 92 13.25 1.19 -6.19
N SER A 93 14.55 1.09 -5.87
CA SER A 93 14.99 0.79 -4.50
C SER A 93 14.83 1.98 -3.56
N VAL A 94 14.74 3.20 -4.10
CA VAL A 94 14.53 4.45 -3.32
C VAL A 94 13.05 4.82 -3.25
N ALA A 95 12.32 4.77 -4.38
CA ALA A 95 10.89 5.09 -4.43
C ALA A 95 10.19 4.32 -5.55
N THR A 96 8.87 4.13 -5.44
CA THR A 96 8.05 3.50 -6.50
C THR A 96 6.96 4.44 -6.96
N VAL A 97 6.51 4.28 -8.20
CA VAL A 97 5.39 5.05 -8.74
C VAL A 97 4.07 4.44 -8.26
N PHE A 98 3.18 5.29 -7.77
CA PHE A 98 1.76 4.96 -7.64
C PHE A 98 1.02 5.57 -8.84
N PRO A 99 0.54 4.77 -9.80
CA PRO A 99 -0.08 5.30 -11.01
C PRO A 99 -1.41 5.98 -10.69
N GLY A 100 -1.67 7.09 -11.37
CA GLY A 100 -2.99 7.72 -11.38
C GLY A 100 -4.02 6.81 -12.06
N GLY A 101 -5.29 6.93 -11.67
CA GLY A 101 -6.31 6.04 -12.19
C GLY A 101 -7.73 6.36 -11.78
N THR A 102 -8.65 5.51 -12.22
CA THR A 102 -10.07 5.56 -11.87
C THR A 102 -10.55 4.21 -11.34
N ILE A 103 -11.41 4.25 -10.31
CA ILE A 103 -12.15 3.07 -9.86
C ILE A 103 -13.62 3.48 -9.72
N GLY A 104 -14.47 2.97 -10.61
CA GLY A 104 -15.86 3.43 -10.71
C GLY A 104 -15.91 4.90 -11.11
N SER A 105 -16.52 5.74 -10.26
CA SER A 105 -16.57 7.20 -10.44
C SER A 105 -15.51 7.96 -9.63
N ALA A 106 -14.61 7.26 -8.93
CA ALA A 106 -13.55 7.87 -8.14
C ALA A 106 -12.26 7.98 -8.97
N GLU A 107 -11.59 9.12 -8.85
CA GLU A 107 -10.28 9.38 -9.41
C GLU A 107 -9.21 9.33 -8.30
N PHE A 108 -8.04 8.78 -8.64
CA PHE A 108 -6.89 8.70 -7.74
C PHE A 108 -5.71 9.36 -8.42
N ASN A 109 -5.09 10.28 -7.68
CA ASN A 109 -3.91 10.98 -8.16
C ASN A 109 -2.72 10.04 -8.27
N LEU A 110 -1.88 10.34 -9.26
CA LEU A 110 -0.52 9.83 -9.35
C LEU A 110 0.29 10.22 -8.11
N GLY A 111 1.25 9.39 -7.72
CA GLY A 111 2.21 9.74 -6.69
C GLY A 111 3.48 8.90 -6.73
N PHE A 112 4.36 9.16 -5.76
CA PHE A 112 5.58 8.43 -5.51
C PHE A 112 5.63 7.97 -4.04
N VAL A 113 5.90 6.69 -3.84
CA VAL A 113 5.91 6.05 -2.52
C VAL A 113 7.35 5.73 -2.14
N PRO A 114 7.87 6.25 -1.01
CA PRO A 114 9.20 5.92 -0.51
C PRO A 114 9.39 4.42 -0.26
N VAL A 115 10.58 3.92 -0.58
CA VAL A 115 11.01 2.53 -0.31
C VAL A 115 12.21 2.52 0.63
N SER A 116 13.22 3.36 0.38
CA SER A 116 14.40 3.50 1.24
C SER A 116 14.91 4.95 1.22
N PRO A 117 15.62 5.42 2.26
CA PRO A 117 16.25 6.73 2.22
C PRO A 117 17.32 6.80 1.12
N GLY A 118 17.36 7.91 0.40
CA GLY A 118 18.24 8.11 -0.75
C GLY A 118 17.67 9.12 -1.74
N THR A 119 18.36 9.33 -2.85
CA THR A 119 17.93 10.25 -3.91
C THR A 119 17.73 9.48 -5.20
N THR A 120 16.62 9.72 -5.88
CA THR A 120 16.31 9.11 -7.18
C THR A 120 15.72 10.16 -8.13
N GLN A 121 15.98 10.02 -9.42
CA GLN A 121 15.31 10.87 -10.41
C GLN A 121 13.92 10.32 -10.67
N VAL A 122 12.92 11.20 -10.64
CA VAL A 122 11.55 10.88 -11.04
C VAL A 122 11.17 11.68 -12.27
N SER A 123 10.31 11.11 -13.10
CA SER A 123 9.75 11.78 -14.26
C SER A 123 8.23 11.79 -14.24
N LEU A 124 7.66 12.81 -14.86
CA LEU A 124 6.24 13.05 -15.01
C LEU A 124 5.98 13.37 -16.47
N THR A 125 5.22 12.51 -17.15
CA THR A 125 4.85 12.68 -18.55
C THR A 125 3.35 12.98 -18.66
N GLY A 126 3.02 14.09 -19.30
CA GLY A 126 1.65 14.53 -19.52
C GLY A 126 1.06 14.01 -20.85
N PRO A 127 -0.21 14.30 -21.13
CA PRO A 127 -0.94 13.79 -22.29
C PRO A 127 -0.35 14.22 -23.65
N THR A 128 0.40 15.32 -23.68
CA THR A 128 1.06 15.82 -24.89
C THR A 128 2.40 15.14 -25.17
N GLY A 129 2.83 14.23 -24.29
CA GLY A 129 4.15 13.57 -24.35
C GLY A 129 5.28 14.41 -23.78
N GLN A 130 4.99 15.61 -23.27
CA GLN A 130 5.99 16.42 -22.57
C GLN A 130 6.32 15.78 -21.21
N SER A 131 7.62 15.59 -20.96
CA SER A 131 8.15 15.03 -19.73
C SER A 131 8.93 16.07 -18.95
N THR A 132 8.69 16.14 -17.64
CA THR A 132 9.56 16.85 -16.69
C THR A 132 10.31 15.84 -15.82
N ASN A 133 11.50 16.23 -15.34
CA ASN A 133 12.35 15.42 -14.46
C ASN A 133 12.72 16.25 -13.25
N LEU A 134 12.73 15.62 -12.07
CA LEU A 134 13.21 16.22 -10.82
C LEU A 134 13.88 15.17 -9.93
N LEU A 135 14.69 15.61 -8.97
CA LEU A 135 15.26 14.75 -7.95
C LEU A 135 14.28 14.58 -6.79
N LEU A 136 14.00 13.33 -6.42
CA LEU A 136 13.26 12.99 -5.22
C LEU A 136 14.25 12.52 -4.16
N GLU A 137 14.37 13.29 -3.09
CA GLU A 137 15.13 12.92 -1.90
C GLU A 137 14.18 12.32 -0.85
N VAL A 138 14.47 11.09 -0.43
CA VAL A 138 13.80 10.42 0.68
C VAL A 138 14.71 10.48 1.89
N VAL A 139 14.26 11.16 2.95
CA VAL A 139 15.01 11.25 4.21
C VAL A 139 14.45 10.30 5.27
N ALA A 140 15.32 9.83 6.18
CA ALA A 140 14.87 9.04 7.31
C ALA A 140 13.87 9.82 8.18
N GLN A 141 12.93 9.13 8.82
CA GLN A 141 12.01 9.79 9.74
C GLN A 141 12.79 10.40 10.91
N GLN A 142 12.61 11.70 11.12
CA GLN A 142 13.01 12.36 12.35
C GLN A 142 12.02 11.94 13.44
N ASN A 143 12.50 11.17 14.41
CA ASN A 143 11.70 10.64 15.51
C ASN A 143 11.76 11.54 16.74
#